data_AF-A0A973ZGI8-F1
#
_entry.id   AF-A0A973ZGI8-F1
#
_cell.length_a   1.000
_cell.length_b   1.000
_cell.length_c   1.000
_cell.angle_alpha   90.00
_cell.angle_beta   90.00
_cell.angle_gamma   90.00
#
_symmetry.space_group_name_H-M   'P 1'
#
loop_
_entity.id
_entity.type
_entity.pdbx_description
1 polymer ?
#
loop_
_entity_poly.entity_id
_entity_poly.type
_entity_poly.pdbx_seq_one_letter_code
_entity_poly.pdbx_strand_id
1 'polypeptide(L)'
;MRLTWRDAVATGLVAGAVALFGAHLAGAHLPGLGAVRPIAAVVVALGLGACIVGAQRIDAVGPGYGRWMGVLGGAAVVTALTAVFGGFEIALWALTATTVGLWVTATVRHAFAAPAAVPPVLTTGISDRDLHDLIDKERSARR
;
A
#
# COMPACT_ATOMS: atom_id res chain seq x y z
N MET A 1 -7.48 -1.85 -17.56
CA MET A 1 -6.66 -1.31 -16.45
C MET A 1 -7.31 -1.72 -15.14
N ARG A 2 -6.60 -2.47 -14.28
CA ARG A 2 -7.14 -2.88 -12.98
C ARG A 2 -6.70 -1.88 -11.91
N LEU A 3 -7.28 -0.68 -11.94
CA LEU A 3 -7.32 0.14 -10.73
C LEU A 3 -8.23 -0.60 -9.77
N THR A 4 -7.64 -1.28 -8.79
CA THR A 4 -8.43 -1.96 -7.78
C THR A 4 -9.04 -0.90 -6.85
N TRP A 5 -10.18 -1.21 -6.23
CA TRP A 5 -10.76 -0.32 -5.22
C TRP A 5 -9.75 0.00 -4.10
N ARG A 6 -8.79 -0.90 -3.83
CA ARG A 6 -7.70 -0.70 -2.87
C ARG A 6 -6.75 0.40 -3.29
N ASP A 7 -6.43 0.51 -4.58
CA ASP A 7 -5.58 1.59 -5.10
C ASP A 7 -6.26 2.95 -4.94
N ALA A 8 -7.58 3.01 -5.15
CA ALA A 8 -8.36 4.22 -4.91
C ALA A 8 -8.35 4.63 -3.43
N VAL A 9 -8.52 3.67 -2.51
CA VAL A 9 -8.46 3.94 -1.06
C VAL A 9 -7.06 4.38 -0.63
N ALA A 10 -6.01 3.69 -1.07
CA ALA A 10 -4.63 4.06 -0.76
C ALA A 10 -4.31 5.48 -1.27
N THR A 11 -4.75 5.81 -2.49
CA THR A 11 -4.61 7.16 -3.06
C THR A 11 -5.36 8.20 -2.24
N GLY A 12 -6.58 7.91 -1.80
CA GLY A 12 -7.35 8.79 -0.92
C GLY A 12 -6.66 9.05 0.43
N LEU A 13 -6.06 8.02 1.04
CA LEU A 13 -5.33 8.16 2.30
C LEU A 13 -4.07 9.02 2.14
N VAL A 14 -3.31 8.82 1.07
CA VAL A 14 -2.11 9.60 0.76
C VAL A 14 -2.48 11.04 0.39
N ALA A 15 -3.52 11.24 -0.41
CA ALA A 15 -4.04 12.56 -0.74
C ALA A 15 -4.51 13.30 0.53
N GLY A 16 -5.17 12.60 1.46
CA GLY A 16 -5.54 13.14 2.77
C GLY A 16 -4.34 13.58 3.59
N ALA A 17 -3.27 12.78 3.62
CA ALA A 17 -2.03 13.14 4.31
C ALA A 17 -1.37 14.39 3.69
N VAL A 18 -1.31 14.46 2.36
CA VAL A 18 -0.78 15.63 1.63
C VAL A 18 -1.65 16.87 1.85
N ALA A 19 -2.97 16.73 1.84
CA ALA A 19 -3.89 17.84 2.08
C ALA A 19 -3.76 18.37 3.52
N LEU A 20 -3.63 17.49 4.52
CA LEU A 20 -3.40 17.88 5.90
C LEU A 20 -2.06 18.61 6.07
N PHE A 21 -1.02 18.11 5.41
CA PHE A 21 0.29 18.76 5.37
C PHE A 21 0.23 20.14 4.69
N GLY A 22 -0.45 20.26 3.55
CA GLY A 22 -0.66 21.54 2.86
C GLY A 22 -1.46 22.54 3.69
N ALA A 23 -2.50 22.07 4.39
CA ALA A 23 -3.28 22.91 5.32
C ALA A 23 -2.41 23.42 6.47
N HIS A 24 -1.50 22.60 7.00
CA HIS A 24 -0.53 23.03 8.01
C HIS A 24 0.40 24.14 7.49
N LEU A 25 0.94 23.98 6.28
CA LEU A 25 1.79 25.01 5.65
C LEU A 25 1.03 26.31 5.38
N ALA A 26 -0.27 26.23 5.10
CA ALA A 26 -1.14 27.38 4.93
C ALA A 26 -1.51 28.07 6.26
N GLY A 27 -1.04 27.55 7.41
CA GLY A 27 -1.39 28.06 8.73
C GLY A 27 -2.84 27.79 9.13
N ALA A 28 -3.51 26.81 8.50
CA ALA A 28 -4.89 26.48 8.84
C ALA A 28 -4.96 25.90 10.26
N HIS A 29 -5.58 26.63 11.17
CA HIS A 29 -5.76 26.21 12.55
C HIS A 29 -6.94 25.25 12.68
N LEU A 30 -6.68 23.97 12.42
CA LEU A 30 -7.62 22.89 12.74
C LEU A 30 -7.63 22.64 14.26
N PRO A 31 -8.81 22.54 14.91
CA PRO A 31 -8.90 22.32 16.34
C PRO A 31 -8.19 21.01 16.73
N GLY A 32 -7.20 21.09 17.63
CA GLY A 32 -6.37 19.95 18.05
C GLY A 32 -5.18 19.61 17.14
N LEU A 33 -5.02 20.30 16.00
CA LEU A 33 -3.98 20.03 14.99
C LEU A 33 -3.05 21.24 14.75
N GLY A 34 -3.05 22.23 15.63
CA GLY A 34 -2.18 23.42 15.50
C GLY A 34 -0.69 23.16 15.71
N ALA A 35 -0.29 21.96 16.12
CA ALA A 35 1.09 21.59 16.39
C ALA A 35 1.59 20.50 15.43
N VAL A 36 2.90 20.46 15.20
CA VAL A 36 3.55 19.48 14.29
C VAL A 36 3.30 18.04 14.74
N ARG A 37 3.31 17.76 16.05
CA ARG A 37 3.20 16.40 16.61
C ARG A 37 1.87 15.70 16.29
N PRO A 38 0.69 16.30 16.57
CA PRO A 38 -0.58 15.67 16.23
C PRO A 38 -0.76 15.51 14.71
N ILE A 39 -0.30 16.46 13.89
CA ILE A 39 -0.32 16.31 12.43
C ILE A 39 0.55 15.14 11.98
N ALA A 40 1.78 15.05 12.48
CA ALA A 40 2.68 13.94 12.19
C ALA A 40 2.05 12.59 12.57
N ALA A 41 1.40 12.50 13.74
CA ALA A 41 0.72 11.29 14.17
C ALA A 41 -0.41 10.89 13.21
N VAL A 42 -1.21 11.85 12.73
CA VAL A 42 -2.27 11.58 11.74
C VAL A 42 -1.68 11.17 10.39
N VAL A 43 -0.63 11.83 9.91
CA VAL A 43 0.07 11.45 8.67
C VAL A 43 0.62 10.03 8.77
N VAL A 44 1.23 9.66 9.90
CA VAL A 44 1.68 8.28 10.16
C VAL A 44 0.51 7.31 10.13
N ALA A 45 -0.61 7.62 10.78
CA ALA A 45 -1.79 6.76 10.79
C ALA A 45 -2.35 6.53 9.38
N LEU A 46 -2.46 7.59 8.58
CA LEU A 46 -2.89 7.52 7.18
C LEU A 46 -1.91 6.70 6.33
N GLY A 47 -0.60 6.92 6.50
CA GLY A 47 0.45 6.16 5.81
C GLY A 47 0.41 4.67 6.15
N LEU A 48 0.27 4.32 7.43
CA LEU A 48 0.09 2.93 7.87
C LEU A 48 -1.18 2.31 7.28
N GLY A 49 -2.29 3.04 7.28
CA GLY A 49 -3.53 2.62 6.63
C GLY A 49 -3.32 2.32 5.14
N ALA A 50 -2.62 3.21 4.42
CA ALA A 50 -2.30 3.01 3.01
C ALA A 50 -1.42 1.78 2.79
N CYS A 51 -0.41 1.55 3.65
CA CYS A 51 0.44 0.36 3.61
C CYS A 51 -0.38 -0.93 3.85
N ILE A 52 -1.28 -0.95 4.83
CA ILE A 52 -2.12 -2.12 5.13
C ILE A 52 -3.08 -2.43 3.96
N VAL A 53 -3.71 -1.40 3.39
CA VAL A 53 -4.61 -1.56 2.23
C VAL A 53 -3.86 -2.03 0.98
N GLY A 54 -2.63 -1.53 0.79
CA GLY A 54 -1.75 -1.87 -0.32
C GLY A 54 -0.99 -3.19 -0.15
N ALA A 55 -0.99 -3.80 1.05
CA ALA A 55 -0.27 -5.04 1.31
C ALA A 55 -0.84 -6.19 0.47
N GLN A 56 -0.10 -6.58 -0.57
CA GLN A 56 -0.35 -7.78 -1.37
C GLN A 56 0.79 -8.77 -1.18
N ARG A 57 0.55 -10.06 -1.47
CA ARG A 57 1.61 -11.06 -1.47
C ARG A 57 2.71 -10.59 -2.41
N ILE A 58 3.89 -10.36 -1.84
CA ILE A 58 5.07 -9.93 -2.56
C ILE A 58 5.66 -11.19 -3.20
N ASP A 59 5.02 -11.68 -4.25
CA ASP A 59 5.56 -12.79 -5.03
C ASP A 59 6.76 -12.25 -5.83
N ALA A 60 7.94 -12.80 -5.54
CA ALA A 60 9.23 -12.64 -6.22
C ALA A 60 9.43 -11.32 -7.01
N VAL A 61 9.43 -10.18 -6.31
CA VAL A 61 10.01 -8.95 -6.89
C VAL A 61 11.52 -9.05 -6.87
N GLY A 62 12.17 -8.58 -7.93
CA GLY A 62 13.63 -8.58 -8.04
C GLY A 62 14.31 -7.90 -6.84
N PRO A 63 15.52 -8.34 -6.47
CA PRO A 63 16.20 -7.92 -5.24
C PRO A 63 16.41 -6.40 -5.12
N GLY A 64 16.52 -5.70 -6.25
CA GLY A 64 16.66 -4.24 -6.27
C GLY A 64 15.42 -3.50 -5.75
N TYR A 65 14.22 -3.95 -6.11
CA TYR A 65 12.97 -3.33 -5.67
C TYR A 65 12.76 -3.52 -4.16
N GLY A 66 13.01 -4.73 -3.66
CA GLY A 66 12.91 -5.03 -2.24
C GLY A 66 13.87 -4.18 -1.40
N ARG A 67 15.12 -4.02 -1.85
CA ARG A 67 16.10 -3.14 -1.18
C ARG A 67 15.65 -1.68 -1.18
N TRP A 68 15.17 -1.17 -2.32
CA TRP A 68 14.71 0.22 -2.44
C TRP A 68 13.51 0.50 -1.53
N MET A 69 12.51 -0.38 -1.53
CA MET A 69 11.37 -0.25 -0.64
C MET A 69 11.75 -0.38 0.83
N GLY A 70 12.74 -1.22 1.15
CA GLY A 70 13.30 -1.31 2.50
C GLY A 70 13.96 -0.01 2.96
N VAL A 71 14.73 0.65 2.09
CA VAL A 71 15.35 1.95 2.39
C VAL A 71 14.30 3.03 2.57
N LEU A 72 13.30 3.12 1.68
CA LEU A 72 12.22 4.09 1.81
C LEU A 72 11.37 3.85 3.06
N GLY A 73 11.04 2.58 3.37
CA GLY A 73 10.32 2.21 4.58
C GLY A 73 11.11 2.53 5.85
N GLY A 74 12.41 2.24 5.86
CA GLY A 74 13.29 2.59 6.97
C GLY A 74 13.40 4.11 7.17
N ALA A 75 13.57 4.87 6.09
CA ALA A 75 13.57 6.33 6.12
C ALA A 75 12.24 6.88 6.65
N ALA A 76 11.11 6.34 6.19
CA ALA A 76 9.78 6.71 6.67
C ALA A 76 9.65 6.50 8.19
N VAL A 77 10.11 5.37 8.72
CA VAL A 77 10.10 5.11 10.19
C VAL A 77 10.94 6.13 10.95
N VAL A 78 12.16 6.42 10.50
CA VAL A 78 13.03 7.41 11.16
C VAL A 78 12.40 8.80 11.14
N THR A 79 11.84 9.22 10.00
CA THR A 79 11.16 10.51 9.87
C THR A 79 9.88 10.57 10.71
N ALA A 80 9.14 9.47 10.82
CA ALA A 80 7.94 9.37 11.65
C ALA A 80 8.27 9.57 13.13
N LEU A 81 9.28 8.85 13.63
CA LEU A 81 9.70 8.98 15.04
C LEU A 81 10.20 10.40 15.33
N THR A 82 11.03 10.97 14.46
CA THR A 82 11.56 12.32 14.65
C THR A 82 10.48 13.40 14.56
N ALA A 83 9.49 13.26 13.67
CA ALA A 83 8.37 14.21 13.56
C ALA A 83 7.43 14.12 14.77
N VAL A 84 7.03 12.91 15.18
CA VAL A 84 6.07 12.70 16.28
C VAL A 84 6.69 13.07 17.63
N PHE A 85 7.91 12.59 17.91
CA PHE A 85 8.55 12.81 19.20
C PHE A 85 9.31 14.13 19.27
N GLY A 86 9.97 14.54 18.19
CA GLY A 86 10.76 15.78 18.16
C GLY A 86 9.94 17.02 17.83
N GLY A 87 8.80 16.89 17.13
CA GLY A 87 8.02 18.03 16.67
C GLY A 87 8.73 18.88 15.61
N PHE A 88 9.72 18.31 14.92
CA PHE A 88 10.49 19.01 13.91
C PHE A 88 9.71 19.12 12.60
N GLU A 89 9.52 20.34 12.11
CA GLU A 89 8.82 20.60 10.85
C GLU A 89 9.52 19.95 9.66
N ILE A 90 10.85 20.00 9.61
CA ILE A 90 11.66 19.34 8.56
C ILE A 90 11.41 17.82 8.54
N ALA A 91 11.21 17.20 9.70
CA ALA A 91 10.90 15.78 9.77
C ALA A 91 9.49 15.48 9.23
N LEU A 92 8.52 16.39 9.44
CA LEU A 92 7.18 16.27 8.86
C LEU A 92 7.20 16.41 7.33
N TRP A 93 8.01 17.33 6.79
CA TRP A 93 8.28 17.42 5.35
C TRP A 93 8.82 16.09 4.80
N ALA A 94 9.86 15.56 5.42
CA ALA A 94 10.50 14.31 4.99
C ALA A 94 9.57 13.10 5.12
N LEU A 95 8.75 13.03 6.17
CA LEU A 95 7.73 11.99 6.36
C LEU A 95 6.67 12.02 5.24
N THR A 96 6.17 13.22 4.91
CA THR A 96 5.19 13.37 3.85
C THR A 96 5.80 12.99 2.49
N ALA A 97 7.02 13.45 2.21
CA ALA A 97 7.73 13.12 0.97
C ALA A 97 8.01 11.62 0.82
N THR A 98 8.46 10.95 1.89
CA THR A 98 8.70 9.50 1.87
C THR A 98 7.40 8.70 1.71
N THR A 99 6.31 9.13 2.35
CA THR A 99 4.96 8.54 2.19
C THR A 99 4.48 8.64 0.75
N VAL A 100 4.60 9.82 0.13
CA VAL A 100 4.28 10.01 -1.29
C VAL A 100 5.19 9.16 -2.18
N GLY A 101 6.49 9.10 -1.88
CA GLY A 101 7.44 8.28 -2.63
C GLY A 101 7.09 6.79 -2.61
N LEU A 102 6.75 6.24 -1.43
CA LEU A 102 6.27 4.86 -1.28
C LEU A 102 4.97 4.61 -2.03
N TRP A 103 4.05 5.57 -2.03
CA TRP A 103 2.81 5.48 -2.79
C TRP A 103 3.09 5.48 -4.30
N VAL A 104 3.88 6.42 -4.82
CA VAL A 104 4.22 6.50 -6.25
C VAL A 104 4.87 5.20 -6.72
N THR A 105 5.84 4.66 -5.98
CA THR A 105 6.51 3.42 -6.37
C THR A 105 5.54 2.23 -6.41
N ALA A 106 4.63 2.14 -5.44
CA ALA A 106 3.58 1.12 -5.41
C ALA A 106 2.60 1.28 -6.58
N THR A 107 2.12 2.50 -6.85
CA THR A 107 1.17 2.79 -7.93
C THR A 107 1.78 2.54 -9.30
N VAL A 108 3.02 2.98 -9.54
CA VAL A 108 3.77 2.70 -10.77
C VAL A 108 3.88 1.19 -10.95
N ARG A 109 4.26 0.45 -9.91
CA ARG A 109 4.29 -1.01 -9.99
C ARG A 109 2.94 -1.61 -10.37
N HIS A 110 1.84 -1.18 -9.75
CA HIS A 110 0.50 -1.70 -10.09
C HIS A 110 0.04 -1.32 -11.50
N ALA A 111 0.41 -0.12 -11.97
CA ALA A 111 0.07 0.35 -13.30
C ALA A 111 0.82 -0.42 -14.40
N PHE A 112 2.07 -0.84 -14.14
CA PHE A 112 2.93 -1.50 -15.12
C PHE A 112 3.13 -3.01 -14.89
N ALA A 113 2.59 -3.59 -13.82
CA ALA A 113 2.63 -5.03 -13.62
C ALA A 113 1.82 -5.73 -14.72
N ALA A 114 2.50 -6.62 -15.47
CA ALA A 114 1.83 -7.48 -16.43
C ALA A 114 0.79 -8.37 -15.72
N PRO A 115 -0.31 -8.76 -16.38
CA PRO A 115 -1.23 -9.75 -15.84
C PRO A 115 -0.42 -10.98 -15.43
N ALA A 116 -0.67 -11.51 -14.22
CA ALA A 116 -0.15 -12.82 -13.86
C ALA A 116 -0.57 -13.78 -14.98
N ALA A 117 0.39 -14.35 -15.69
CA ALA A 117 0.11 -15.38 -16.66
C ALA A 117 -0.66 -16.46 -15.91
N VAL A 118 -1.92 -16.68 -16.28
CA VAL A 118 -2.68 -17.81 -15.76
C VAL A 118 -1.83 -19.03 -16.09
N PRO A 119 -1.35 -19.80 -15.10
CA PRO A 119 -0.55 -20.97 -15.39
C PRO A 119 -1.36 -21.85 -16.35
N PRO A 120 -0.75 -22.38 -17.43
CA PRO A 120 -1.48 -23.11 -18.47
C PRO A 120 -2.23 -24.35 -17.96
N VAL A 121 -1.99 -24.74 -16.71
CA VAL A 121 -2.70 -25.79 -15.97
C VAL A 121 -4.18 -25.47 -15.72
N LEU A 122 -4.59 -24.18 -15.77
CA LEU A 122 -6.02 -23.79 -15.70
C LEU A 122 -6.64 -23.47 -17.07
N THR A 123 -5.88 -23.58 -18.16
CA THR A 123 -6.40 -23.41 -19.54
C THR A 123 -6.65 -24.73 -20.27
N THR A 124 -6.25 -25.87 -19.71
CA THR A 124 -6.92 -27.14 -20.07
C THR A 124 -8.31 -27.07 -19.45
N GLY A 125 -9.32 -26.79 -20.28
CA GLY A 125 -10.71 -26.59 -19.88
C GLY A 125 -11.31 -27.79 -19.16
N ILE A 126 -11.02 -27.90 -17.88
CA ILE A 126 -11.84 -28.64 -16.92
C ILE A 126 -12.88 -27.61 -16.51
N SER A 127 -14.07 -27.75 -17.09
CA SER A 127 -15.24 -27.00 -16.64
C SER A 127 -15.44 -27.25 -15.14
N ASP A 128 -15.98 -26.28 -14.40
CA ASP A 128 -16.39 -26.48 -13.00
C ASP A 128 -17.28 -27.75 -12.85
N ARG A 129 -18.00 -28.08 -13.92
CA ARG A 129 -18.74 -29.33 -14.09
C ARG A 129 -17.86 -30.59 -14.09
N ASP A 130 -16.73 -30.57 -14.78
CA ASP A 130 -15.81 -31.72 -14.87
C ASP A 130 -15.10 -31.99 -13.53
N LEU A 131 -14.90 -30.93 -12.72
CA LEU A 131 -14.38 -31.07 -11.36
C LEU A 131 -15.37 -31.83 -10.47
N HIS A 132 -16.67 -31.51 -10.56
CA HIS A 132 -17.71 -32.22 -9.82
C HIS A 132 -17.84 -33.69 -10.25
N ASP A 133 -17.78 -33.97 -11.54
CA ASP A 133 -17.82 -35.35 -12.05
C ASP A 133 -16.62 -36.19 -11.59
N LEU A 134 -15.42 -35.60 -11.49
CA LEU A 134 -14.23 -36.26 -10.93
C LEU A 134 -14.40 -36.60 -9.45
N ILE A 135 -14.94 -35.68 -8.65
CA ILE A 135 -15.17 -35.89 -7.22
C ILE A 135 -16.18 -37.02 -6.98
N ASP A 136 -17.27 -37.05 -7.77
CA ASP A 136 -18.31 -38.09 -7.64
C ASP A 136 -17.81 -39.46 -8.14
N LYS A 137 -16.96 -39.49 -9.17
CA LYS A 137 -16.33 -40.72 -9.64
C LYS A 137 -15.34 -41.30 -8.62
N GLU A 138 -14.55 -40.49 -7.93
CA GLU A 138 -13.70 -40.98 -6.83
C GLU A 138 -14.52 -41.50 -5.64
N ARG A 139 -15.64 -40.84 -5.32
CA ARG A 139 -16.49 -41.24 -4.20
C ARG A 139 -17.21 -42.56 -4.44
N SER A 140 -17.57 -42.86 -5.69
CA SER A 140 -18.19 -44.14 -6.08
C SER A 140 -17.19 -45.28 -6.15
N ALA A 141 -15.94 -45.04 -6.55
CA ALA A 141 -14.89 -46.06 -6.57
C ALA A 141 -14.40 -46.53 -5.18
N ARG A 142 -14.73 -45.79 -4.12
CA ARG A 142 -14.35 -46.11 -2.73
C ARG A 142 -15.45 -46.85 -1.93
N ARG A 143 -16.58 -47.16 -2.54
CA ARG A 143 -17.67 -47.95 -1.95
C ARG A 143 -17.67 -49.36 -2.53
#